data_AF-G2J2A2-F1
#
_entry.id   AF-G2J2A2-F1
#
_cell.length_a   1.000
_cell.length_b   1.000
_cell.length_c   1.000
_cell.angle_alpha   90.00
_cell.angle_beta   90.00
_cell.angle_gamma   90.00
#
_symmetry.space_group_name_H-M   'P 1'
#
loop_
_entity.id
_entity.type
_entity.pdbx_description
1 polymer ?
#
loop_
_entity_poly.entity_id
_entity_poly.type
_entity_poly.pdbx_seq_one_letter_code
_entity_poly.pdbx_strand_id
1 'polypeptide(L)'
;MYFKVANVSQLTGFDEIIDVRTPAEFAEDHIPGAINCPVLDDEERIRVGTLYKQVSPFAARKVGAALVAKNIARHIEERFHDRPKSWKPLIYCWRGGQRSGAMAIVLAQVGWNAHQLEGGYKAYRRQVLEELAERPAAFNFRVLCGPTGSGKSRLLEALAAVGHQVLDLERLACHRGSVLGLLPRQPQPTQKGFDSQLALQLRQLDPERPVYIEAESKRIGQIALPDALFKAMHQGECLRLEVPLAERVRFLLEDYDFYVAEPERLLEQLNFLKNLHSRAQMDSWTELVRGGRFEQLVQELLEQHYDPLYHRSQGNHYQRLDQALDIRLPNLSPGVLATTAQALPH
;
A
#
# COMPACT_ATOMS: atom_id res chain seq x y z
N MET A 1 -32.03 2.62 -21.20
CA MET A 1 -31.08 1.83 -20.38
C MET A 1 -31.79 1.53 -19.07
N TYR A 2 -31.86 0.26 -18.64
CA TYR A 2 -32.67 -0.14 -17.46
C TYR A 2 -32.05 0.26 -16.10
N PHE A 3 -30.87 0.88 -16.13
CA PHE A 3 -30.12 1.37 -14.98
C PHE A 3 -29.33 2.62 -15.42
N LYS A 4 -28.82 3.38 -14.44
CA LYS A 4 -28.01 4.58 -14.69
C LYS A 4 -26.52 4.24 -14.77
N VAL A 5 -25.73 5.10 -15.39
CA VAL A 5 -24.28 4.95 -15.46
C VAL A 5 -23.62 6.07 -14.68
N ALA A 6 -22.50 5.78 -14.03
CA ALA A 6 -21.65 6.75 -13.35
C ALA A 6 -20.20 6.58 -13.79
N ASN A 7 -19.42 7.65 -13.70
CA ASN A 7 -17.98 7.61 -13.95
C ASN A 7 -17.20 7.62 -12.61
N VAL A 8 -15.88 7.48 -12.71
CA VAL A 8 -14.99 7.35 -11.55
C VAL A 8 -14.94 8.62 -10.69
N SER A 9 -15.23 9.81 -11.23
CA SER A 9 -15.29 11.04 -10.42
C SER A 9 -16.49 11.08 -9.47
N GLN A 10 -17.48 10.22 -9.68
CA GLN A 10 -18.74 10.21 -8.94
C GLN A 10 -18.78 9.15 -7.82
N LEU A 11 -17.67 8.46 -7.53
CA LEU A 11 -17.61 7.34 -6.57
C LEU A 11 -18.14 7.70 -5.18
N THR A 12 -17.87 8.91 -4.69
CA THR A 12 -18.29 9.38 -3.35
C THR A 12 -19.79 9.62 -3.23
N GLY A 13 -20.53 9.65 -4.35
CA GLY A 13 -21.97 9.90 -4.36
C GLY A 13 -22.83 8.66 -4.17
N PHE A 14 -22.27 7.54 -3.71
CA PHE A 14 -22.93 6.24 -3.60
C PHE A 14 -22.85 5.70 -2.18
N ASP A 15 -23.92 5.02 -1.74
CA ASP A 15 -24.00 4.47 -0.39
C ASP A 15 -23.13 3.20 -0.25
N GLU A 16 -22.96 2.46 -1.34
CA GLU A 16 -22.18 1.23 -1.37
C GLU A 16 -21.61 0.98 -2.77
N ILE A 17 -20.32 0.64 -2.85
CA ILE A 17 -19.65 0.26 -4.09
C ILE A 17 -19.54 -1.26 -4.10
N ILE A 18 -20.04 -1.89 -5.16
CA ILE A 18 -20.17 -3.35 -5.29
C ILE A 18 -19.27 -3.85 -6.42
N ASP A 19 -18.23 -4.59 -6.05
CA ASP A 19 -17.38 -5.32 -6.99
C ASP A 19 -17.99 -6.70 -7.26
N VAL A 20 -18.48 -6.93 -8.47
CA VAL A 20 -19.04 -8.22 -8.88
C VAL A 20 -18.03 -9.15 -9.57
N ARG A 21 -16.74 -8.80 -9.54
CA ARG A 21 -15.65 -9.70 -9.93
C ARG A 21 -15.48 -10.82 -8.91
N THR A 22 -14.67 -11.81 -9.26
CA THR A 22 -14.43 -12.96 -8.39
C THR A 22 -13.67 -12.58 -7.11
N PRO A 23 -13.70 -13.42 -6.06
CA PRO A 23 -12.91 -13.20 -4.86
C PRO A 23 -11.41 -12.99 -5.15
N ALA A 24 -10.79 -13.79 -6.03
CA ALA A 24 -9.39 -13.57 -6.39
C ALA A 24 -9.14 -12.24 -7.12
N GLU A 25 -10.03 -11.84 -8.04
CA GLU A 25 -9.93 -10.54 -8.72
C GLU A 25 -10.06 -9.35 -7.73
N PHE A 26 -10.86 -9.50 -6.68
CA PHE A 26 -11.06 -8.49 -5.62
C PHE A 26 -9.89 -8.45 -4.62
N ALA A 27 -9.37 -9.61 -4.22
CA ALA A 27 -8.23 -9.73 -3.32
C ALA A 27 -6.93 -9.18 -3.95
N GLU A 28 -6.79 -9.24 -5.28
CA GLU A 28 -5.65 -8.64 -5.99
C GLU A 28 -5.61 -7.11 -5.80
N ASP A 29 -6.72 -6.42 -6.08
CA ASP A 29 -6.97 -4.99 -5.79
C ASP A 29 -8.43 -4.67 -6.13
N HIS A 30 -9.01 -3.67 -5.48
CA HIS A 30 -10.40 -3.23 -5.64
C HIS A 30 -10.52 -1.73 -5.37
N ILE A 31 -11.64 -1.13 -5.76
CA ILE A 31 -11.92 0.27 -5.43
C ILE A 31 -12.02 0.40 -3.91
N PRO A 32 -11.29 1.32 -3.24
CA PRO A 32 -11.34 1.47 -1.79
C PRO A 32 -12.77 1.64 -1.27
N GLY A 33 -13.11 0.90 -0.21
CA GLY A 33 -14.45 0.87 0.37
C GLY A 33 -15.47 -0.02 -0.38
N ALA A 34 -15.08 -0.65 -1.49
CA ALA A 34 -15.95 -1.59 -2.19
C ALA A 34 -16.13 -2.89 -1.42
N ILE A 35 -17.31 -3.49 -1.54
CA ILE A 35 -17.61 -4.84 -1.08
C ILE A 35 -17.58 -5.82 -2.25
N ASN A 36 -17.14 -7.06 -2.00
CA ASN A 36 -17.19 -8.11 -3.02
C ASN A 36 -18.54 -8.85 -2.99
N CYS A 37 -19.26 -8.83 -4.11
CA CYS A 37 -20.49 -9.58 -4.35
C CYS A 37 -20.37 -10.29 -5.72
N PRO A 38 -19.57 -11.36 -5.81
CA PRO A 38 -19.27 -12.01 -7.08
C PRO A 38 -20.54 -12.52 -7.76
N VAL A 39 -20.74 -12.17 -9.03
CA VAL A 39 -21.78 -12.81 -9.87
C VAL A 39 -21.31 -14.12 -10.47
N LEU A 40 -20.00 -14.37 -10.42
CA LEU A 40 -19.36 -15.66 -10.65
C LEU A 40 -18.24 -15.77 -9.62
N ASP A 41 -18.08 -16.93 -8.99
CA ASP A 41 -16.87 -17.23 -8.21
C ASP A 41 -15.68 -17.56 -9.13
N ASP A 42 -14.52 -17.89 -8.53
CA ASP A 42 -13.30 -18.17 -9.26
C ASP A 42 -13.42 -19.38 -10.20
N GLU A 43 -14.05 -20.47 -9.74
CA GLU A 43 -14.25 -21.70 -10.51
C GLU A 43 -15.28 -21.51 -11.64
N GLU A 44 -16.41 -20.86 -11.31
CA GLU A 44 -17.45 -20.49 -12.26
C GLU A 44 -16.91 -19.58 -13.36
N ARG A 45 -16.07 -18.60 -12.99
CA ARG A 45 -15.41 -17.72 -13.98
C ARG A 45 -14.46 -18.51 -14.87
N ILE A 46 -13.68 -19.42 -14.33
CA ILE A 46 -12.79 -20.30 -15.13
C ILE A 46 -13.64 -21.12 -16.10
N ARG A 47 -14.70 -21.77 -15.62
CA ARG A 47 -15.61 -22.58 -16.44
C ARG A 47 -16.23 -21.78 -17.59
N VAL A 48 -16.81 -20.62 -17.29
CA VAL A 48 -17.43 -19.75 -18.30
C VAL A 48 -16.39 -19.21 -19.29
N GLY A 49 -15.21 -18.82 -18.80
CA GLY A 49 -14.10 -18.34 -19.63
C GLY A 49 -13.55 -19.42 -20.58
N THR A 50 -13.43 -20.66 -20.09
CA THR A 50 -13.01 -21.83 -20.89
C THR A 50 -14.02 -22.12 -21.99
N LEU A 51 -15.32 -22.18 -21.68
CA LEU A 51 -16.38 -22.36 -22.68
C LEU A 51 -16.37 -21.25 -23.75
N TYR A 52 -16.11 -20.01 -23.33
CA TYR A 52 -16.09 -18.87 -24.25
C TYR A 52 -14.98 -19.02 -25.29
N LYS A 53 -13.79 -19.46 -24.84
CA LYS A 53 -12.62 -19.63 -25.69
C LYS A 53 -12.64 -20.92 -26.52
N GLN A 54 -13.04 -22.03 -25.90
CA GLN A 54 -12.88 -23.37 -26.49
C GLN A 54 -14.12 -23.86 -27.26
N VAL A 55 -15.31 -23.34 -26.95
CA VAL A 55 -16.57 -23.81 -27.56
C VAL A 55 -17.20 -22.71 -28.39
N SER A 56 -17.81 -21.71 -27.74
CA SER A 56 -18.32 -20.52 -28.41
C SER A 56 -18.76 -19.45 -27.40
N PRO A 57 -18.79 -18.16 -27.79
CA PRO A 57 -19.36 -17.09 -26.99
C PRO A 57 -20.82 -17.35 -26.56
N PHE A 58 -21.63 -17.97 -27.44
CA PHE A 58 -23.04 -18.22 -27.14
C PHE A 58 -23.24 -19.33 -26.12
N ALA A 59 -22.48 -20.42 -26.21
CA ALA A 59 -22.51 -21.50 -25.21
C ALA A 59 -22.11 -20.99 -23.82
N ALA A 60 -21.04 -20.19 -23.75
CA ALA A 60 -20.59 -19.55 -22.51
C ALA A 60 -21.65 -18.60 -21.93
N ARG A 61 -22.34 -17.82 -22.78
CA ARG A 61 -23.42 -16.93 -22.35
C ARG A 61 -24.59 -17.69 -21.73
N LYS A 62 -24.99 -18.84 -22.28
CA LYS A 62 -26.08 -19.66 -21.71
C LYS A 62 -25.75 -20.13 -20.29
N VAL A 63 -24.56 -20.71 -20.11
CA VAL A 63 -24.11 -21.20 -18.80
C VAL A 63 -23.90 -20.03 -17.84
N GLY A 64 -23.20 -18.99 -18.28
CA GLY A 64 -22.92 -17.80 -17.48
C GLY A 64 -24.18 -17.07 -17.03
N ALA A 65 -25.19 -16.93 -17.88
CA ALA A 65 -26.45 -16.28 -17.52
C ALA A 65 -27.18 -17.00 -16.38
N ALA A 66 -27.21 -18.33 -16.40
CA ALA A 66 -27.84 -19.11 -15.33
C ALA A 66 -27.10 -18.98 -13.99
N LEU A 67 -25.75 -19.02 -14.01
CA LEU A 67 -24.93 -18.86 -12.80
C LEU A 67 -25.05 -17.44 -12.24
N VAL A 68 -24.91 -16.43 -13.10
CA VAL A 68 -25.07 -15.01 -12.73
C VAL A 68 -26.44 -14.76 -12.11
N ALA A 69 -27.52 -15.27 -12.71
CA ALA A 69 -28.87 -15.09 -12.16
C ALA A 69 -29.01 -15.71 -10.75
N LYS A 70 -28.51 -16.94 -10.54
CA LYS A 70 -28.52 -17.60 -9.23
C LYS A 70 -27.73 -16.81 -8.19
N ASN A 71 -26.53 -16.35 -8.55
CA ASN A 71 -25.68 -15.61 -7.63
C ASN A 71 -26.26 -14.22 -7.29
N ILE A 72 -26.89 -13.54 -8.25
CA ILE A 72 -27.62 -12.30 -7.99
C ILE A 72 -28.78 -12.55 -7.01
N ALA A 73 -29.58 -13.60 -7.23
CA ALA A 73 -30.68 -13.94 -6.33
C ALA A 73 -30.17 -14.19 -4.90
N ARG A 74 -29.10 -14.98 -4.75
CA ARG A 74 -28.45 -15.21 -3.46
C ARG A 74 -28.03 -13.91 -2.77
N HIS A 75 -27.36 -12.99 -3.47
CA HIS A 75 -26.94 -11.72 -2.86
C HIS A 75 -28.14 -10.84 -2.45
N ILE A 76 -29.24 -10.88 -3.20
CA ILE A 76 -30.46 -10.16 -2.82
C ILE A 76 -31.03 -10.74 -1.52
N GLU A 77 -31.14 -12.06 -1.42
CA GLU A 77 -31.67 -12.76 -0.25
C GLU A 77 -30.78 -12.57 0.98
N GLU A 78 -29.47 -12.73 0.84
CA GLU A 78 -28.54 -12.79 1.99
C GLU A 78 -28.00 -11.42 2.40
N ARG A 79 -27.89 -10.47 1.47
CA ARG A 79 -27.12 -9.22 1.70
C ARG A 79 -27.91 -7.95 1.50
N PHE A 80 -28.84 -7.92 0.55
CA PHE A 80 -29.54 -6.68 0.17
C PHE A 80 -31.00 -6.62 0.59
N HIS A 81 -31.55 -7.69 1.16
CA HIS A 81 -32.95 -7.81 1.55
C HIS A 81 -33.44 -6.59 2.38
N ASP A 82 -32.65 -6.15 3.35
CA ASP A 82 -33.03 -5.07 4.27
C ASP A 82 -32.62 -3.66 3.79
N ARG A 83 -32.10 -3.52 2.57
CA ARG A 83 -31.67 -2.21 2.05
C ARG A 83 -32.88 -1.31 1.77
N PRO A 84 -32.90 -0.06 2.28
CA PRO A 84 -34.03 0.83 2.09
C PRO A 84 -34.21 1.20 0.61
N LYS A 85 -35.42 1.64 0.23
CA LYS A 85 -35.72 2.07 -1.14
C LYS A 85 -34.80 3.21 -1.64
N SER A 86 -34.31 4.05 -0.72
CA SER A 86 -33.39 5.15 -1.02
C SER A 86 -31.96 4.70 -1.33
N TRP A 87 -31.62 3.43 -1.08
CA TRP A 87 -30.28 2.90 -1.27
C TRP A 87 -29.80 3.05 -2.73
N LYS A 88 -28.58 3.54 -2.87
CA LYS A 88 -27.95 3.92 -4.13
C LYS A 88 -26.63 3.16 -4.29
N PRO A 89 -26.66 1.91 -4.80
CA PRO A 89 -25.46 1.14 -5.08
C PRO A 89 -24.80 1.52 -6.40
N LEU A 90 -23.46 1.48 -6.42
CA LEU A 90 -22.65 1.51 -7.63
C LEU A 90 -22.03 0.14 -7.88
N ILE A 91 -22.36 -0.47 -9.00
CA ILE A 91 -21.92 -1.81 -9.36
C ILE A 91 -20.84 -1.72 -10.43
N TYR A 92 -19.73 -2.45 -10.24
CA TYR A 92 -18.70 -2.57 -11.25
C TYR A 92 -18.20 -3.99 -11.44
N CYS A 93 -17.69 -4.26 -12.64
CA CYS A 93 -16.89 -5.44 -12.93
C CYS A 93 -15.62 -4.98 -13.65
N TRP A 94 -14.83 -5.90 -14.22
CA TRP A 94 -13.55 -5.54 -14.87
C TRP A 94 -13.64 -4.38 -15.89
N ARG A 95 -14.65 -4.36 -16.76
CA ARG A 95 -14.80 -3.37 -17.86
C ARG A 95 -16.15 -2.64 -17.88
N GLY A 96 -16.96 -2.75 -16.83
CA GLY A 96 -18.33 -2.21 -16.87
C GLY A 96 -19.20 -2.89 -17.94
N GLY A 97 -19.07 -4.22 -18.06
CA GLY A 97 -19.75 -5.03 -19.08
C GLY A 97 -20.94 -5.82 -18.54
N GLN A 98 -21.24 -6.95 -19.17
CA GLN A 98 -22.43 -7.77 -18.88
C GLN A 98 -22.55 -8.22 -17.41
N ARG A 99 -21.44 -8.51 -16.71
CA ARG A 99 -21.46 -8.95 -15.31
C ARG A 99 -22.08 -7.91 -14.38
N SER A 100 -21.54 -6.68 -14.37
CA SER A 100 -22.10 -5.59 -13.56
C SER A 100 -23.44 -5.09 -14.11
N GLY A 101 -23.62 -5.12 -15.43
CA GLY A 101 -24.89 -4.75 -16.05
C GLY A 101 -26.04 -5.67 -15.61
N ALA A 102 -25.82 -6.98 -15.54
CA ALA A 102 -26.84 -7.93 -15.09
C ALA A 102 -27.32 -7.64 -13.66
N MET A 103 -26.38 -7.48 -12.73
CA MET A 103 -26.67 -7.10 -11.34
C MET A 103 -27.41 -5.74 -11.29
N ALA A 104 -26.91 -4.73 -12.00
CA ALA A 104 -27.52 -3.40 -12.03
C ALA A 104 -28.96 -3.41 -12.57
N ILE A 105 -29.25 -4.23 -13.60
CA ILE A 105 -30.61 -4.42 -14.12
C ILE A 105 -31.51 -4.97 -13.03
N VAL A 106 -31.14 -6.08 -12.38
CA VAL A 106 -31.99 -6.70 -11.36
C VAL A 106 -32.23 -5.75 -10.19
N LEU A 107 -31.19 -5.11 -9.66
CA LEU A 107 -31.34 -4.17 -8.55
C LEU A 107 -32.20 -2.95 -8.93
N ALA A 108 -32.09 -2.47 -10.17
CA ALA A 108 -32.95 -1.40 -10.67
C ALA A 108 -34.42 -1.84 -10.82
N GLN A 109 -34.68 -3.10 -11.20
CA GLN A 109 -36.04 -3.66 -11.27
C GLN A 109 -36.68 -3.87 -9.90
N VAL A 110 -35.88 -4.13 -8.86
CA VAL A 110 -36.37 -4.10 -7.46
C VAL A 110 -36.81 -2.70 -7.04
N GLY A 111 -36.25 -1.65 -7.66
CA GLY A 111 -36.61 -0.26 -7.43
C GLY A 111 -35.53 0.59 -6.75
N TRP A 112 -34.33 0.05 -6.55
CA TRP A 112 -33.19 0.81 -6.03
C TRP A 112 -32.56 1.70 -7.11
N ASN A 113 -31.91 2.77 -6.69
CA ASN A 113 -31.22 3.71 -7.59
C ASN A 113 -29.84 3.17 -8.02
N ALA A 114 -29.81 1.96 -8.59
CA ALA A 114 -28.60 1.25 -8.96
C ALA A 114 -27.91 1.88 -10.17
N HIS A 115 -26.59 2.04 -10.07
CA HIS A 115 -25.75 2.54 -11.15
C HIS A 115 -24.68 1.53 -11.54
N GLN A 116 -24.27 1.54 -12.80
CA GLN A 116 -23.09 0.83 -13.27
C GLN A 116 -21.92 1.80 -13.42
N LEU A 117 -20.72 1.39 -12.97
CA LEU A 117 -19.50 2.14 -13.24
C LEU A 117 -19.08 1.97 -14.71
N GLU A 118 -19.06 3.07 -15.45
CA GLU A 118 -18.61 3.11 -16.84
C GLU A 118 -17.15 2.67 -16.97
N GLY A 119 -16.87 1.75 -17.88
CA GLY A 119 -15.53 1.19 -18.07
C GLY A 119 -15.03 0.34 -16.89
N GLY A 120 -15.80 0.24 -15.80
CA GLY A 120 -15.55 -0.59 -14.63
C GLY A 120 -14.21 -0.34 -13.95
N TYR A 121 -13.69 -1.39 -13.32
CA TYR A 121 -12.42 -1.33 -12.61
C TYR A 121 -11.24 -0.91 -13.52
N LYS A 122 -11.26 -1.27 -14.82
CA LYS A 122 -10.23 -0.82 -15.77
C LYS A 122 -10.19 0.71 -15.89
N ALA A 123 -11.35 1.37 -15.93
CA ALA A 123 -11.41 2.84 -15.98
C ALA A 123 -10.88 3.46 -14.67
N TYR A 124 -11.28 2.90 -13.52
CA TYR A 124 -10.73 3.30 -12.22
C TYR A 124 -9.20 3.17 -12.18
N ARG A 125 -8.66 2.03 -12.62
CA ARG A 125 -7.22 1.79 -12.65
C ARG A 125 -6.46 2.75 -13.55
N ARG A 126 -7.03 3.10 -14.70
CA ARG A 126 -6.43 4.10 -15.58
C ARG A 126 -6.36 5.46 -14.88
N GLN A 127 -7.46 5.90 -14.25
CA GLN A 127 -7.48 7.16 -13.52
C GLN A 127 -6.48 7.18 -12.35
N VAL A 128 -6.35 6.10 -11.59
CA VAL A 128 -5.34 5.98 -10.52
C VAL A 128 -3.93 6.20 -11.08
N LEU A 129 -3.59 5.54 -12.19
CA LEU A 129 -2.26 5.68 -12.80
C LEU A 129 -2.02 7.07 -13.38
N GLU A 130 -3.02 7.68 -14.01
CA GLU A 130 -2.96 9.06 -14.51
C GLU A 130 -2.74 10.05 -13.35
N GLU A 131 -3.47 9.90 -12.25
CA GLU A 131 -3.28 10.72 -11.06
C GLU A 131 -1.88 10.56 -10.44
N LEU A 132 -1.37 9.32 -10.33
CA LEU A 132 -0.03 9.08 -9.78
C LEU A 132 1.11 9.56 -10.67
N ALA A 133 0.85 9.77 -11.96
CA ALA A 133 1.83 10.32 -12.90
C ALA A 133 1.98 11.85 -12.77
N GLU A 134 0.96 12.55 -12.28
CA GLU A 134 0.92 14.02 -12.29
C GLU A 134 0.86 14.61 -10.88
N ARG A 135 -0.06 14.12 -10.05
CA ARG A 135 -0.41 14.72 -8.75
C ARG A 135 0.76 14.84 -7.76
N PRO A 136 1.71 13.89 -7.66
CA PRO A 136 2.82 14.04 -6.72
C PRO A 136 3.65 15.32 -6.91
N ALA A 137 3.74 15.83 -8.15
CA ALA A 137 4.50 17.05 -8.44
C ALA A 137 3.85 18.33 -7.89
N ALA A 138 2.58 18.28 -7.47
CA ALA A 138 1.88 19.42 -6.88
C ALA A 138 2.18 19.60 -5.39
N PHE A 139 2.85 18.65 -4.73
CA PHE A 139 3.10 18.69 -3.30
C PHE A 139 4.51 19.17 -2.96
N ASN A 140 4.60 19.90 -1.84
CA ASN A 140 5.86 20.29 -1.23
C ASN A 140 6.29 19.24 -0.20
N PHE A 141 7.12 18.29 -0.62
CA PHE A 141 7.60 17.22 0.26
C PHE A 141 8.73 17.68 1.18
N ARG A 142 8.60 17.34 2.47
CA ARG A 142 9.66 17.39 3.48
C ARG A 142 10.11 15.97 3.79
N VAL A 143 11.27 15.61 3.27
CA VAL A 143 11.77 14.24 3.28
C VAL A 143 12.57 13.99 4.54
N LEU A 144 12.11 13.07 5.37
CA LEU A 144 12.87 12.56 6.51
C LEU A 144 13.98 11.64 6.02
N CYS A 145 15.20 12.13 6.09
CA CYS A 145 16.41 11.38 5.82
C CYS A 145 16.98 10.87 7.14
N GLY A 146 17.49 9.65 7.15
CA GLY A 146 18.21 9.12 8.30
C GLY A 146 18.57 7.66 8.09
N PRO A 147 19.68 7.18 8.69
CA PRO A 147 20.11 5.80 8.55
C PRO A 147 19.09 4.83 9.17
N THR A 148 19.24 3.52 8.92
CA THR A 148 18.33 2.49 9.44
C THR A 148 18.18 2.57 10.96
N GLY A 149 16.96 2.48 11.49
CA GLY A 149 16.72 2.59 12.94
C GLY A 149 16.75 4.03 13.49
N SER A 150 16.82 5.06 12.64
CA SER A 150 16.72 6.48 13.07
C SER A 150 15.31 6.93 13.50
N GLY A 151 14.32 6.03 13.49
CA GLY A 151 12.97 6.34 13.96
C GLY A 151 12.11 7.18 13.00
N LYS A 152 12.42 7.20 11.69
CA LYS A 152 11.64 7.94 10.67
C LYS A 152 10.13 7.67 10.76
N SER A 153 9.73 6.40 10.76
CA SER A 153 8.32 6.00 10.78
C SER A 153 7.62 6.43 12.08
N ARG A 154 8.29 6.31 13.25
CA ARG A 154 7.76 6.84 14.52
C ARG A 154 7.65 8.37 14.54
N LEU A 155 8.58 9.09 13.89
CA LEU A 155 8.49 10.54 13.77
C LEU A 155 7.32 10.95 12.85
N LEU A 156 7.07 10.22 11.76
CA LEU A 156 5.89 10.43 10.92
C LEU A 156 4.58 10.22 11.70
N GLU A 157 4.51 9.19 12.54
CA GLU A 157 3.36 8.99 13.43
C GLU A 157 3.17 10.18 14.39
N ALA A 158 4.25 10.67 15.00
CA ALA A 158 4.20 11.84 15.89
C ALA A 158 3.79 13.12 15.14
N LEU A 159 4.27 13.32 13.91
CA LEU A 159 3.90 14.44 13.04
C LEU A 159 2.41 14.40 12.70
N ALA A 160 1.89 13.23 12.30
CA ALA A 160 0.46 13.05 12.04
C ALA A 160 -0.39 13.33 13.29
N ALA A 161 0.06 12.90 14.47
CA ALA A 161 -0.65 13.11 15.74
C ALA A 161 -0.80 14.59 16.13
N VAL A 162 0.09 15.48 15.66
CA VAL A 162 0.01 16.93 15.89
C VAL A 162 -0.55 17.71 14.68
N GLY A 163 -1.13 17.01 13.70
CA GLY A 163 -1.89 17.62 12.60
C GLY A 163 -1.09 17.96 11.34
N HIS A 164 0.16 17.50 11.23
CA HIS A 164 0.92 17.59 9.98
C HIS A 164 0.39 16.61 8.94
N GLN A 165 0.59 16.96 7.66
CA GLN A 165 0.31 16.04 6.56
C GLN A 165 1.47 15.05 6.41
N VAL A 166 1.14 13.77 6.35
CA VAL A 166 2.11 12.69 6.29
C VAL A 166 1.74 11.74 5.16
N LEU A 167 2.74 11.33 4.40
CA LEU A 167 2.65 10.21 3.47
C LEU A 167 3.63 9.12 3.91
N ASP A 168 3.11 8.11 4.60
CA ASP A 168 3.88 6.97 5.12
C ASP A 168 3.86 5.82 4.10
N LEU A 169 4.91 5.71 3.29
CA LEU A 169 5.06 4.72 2.22
C LEU A 169 5.31 3.31 2.75
N GLU A 170 6.10 3.16 3.82
CA GLU A 170 6.36 1.87 4.48
C GLU A 170 5.05 1.26 4.99
N ARG A 171 4.19 2.06 5.62
CA ARG A 171 2.87 1.62 6.08
C ARG A 171 1.95 1.27 4.93
N LEU A 172 1.95 2.06 3.84
CA LEU A 172 1.19 1.73 2.64
C LEU A 172 1.68 0.44 1.95
N ALA A 173 2.99 0.18 2.00
CA ALA A 173 3.60 -1.02 1.44
C ALA A 173 3.58 -2.23 2.39
N CYS A 174 3.15 -2.06 3.65
CA CYS A 174 3.29 -3.08 4.70
C CYS A 174 4.72 -3.63 4.81
N HIS A 175 5.73 -2.76 4.75
CA HIS A 175 7.14 -3.16 4.65
C HIS A 175 8.10 -2.06 5.17
N ARG A 176 9.14 -2.45 5.93
CA ARG A 176 10.11 -1.53 6.55
C ARG A 176 11.31 -1.16 5.66
N GLY A 177 11.10 -0.93 4.36
CA GLY A 177 12.14 -0.41 3.44
C GLY A 177 13.46 -1.18 3.28
N SER A 178 13.66 -2.34 3.92
CA SER A 178 14.97 -3.02 4.04
C SER A 178 14.89 -4.51 3.75
N VAL A 179 16.05 -5.19 3.63
CA VAL A 179 16.10 -6.66 3.43
C VAL A 179 15.41 -7.41 4.57
N LEU A 180 15.45 -6.87 5.79
CA LEU A 180 14.77 -7.44 6.95
C LEU A 180 13.32 -6.93 7.08
N GLY A 181 12.82 -6.13 6.13
CA GLY A 181 11.59 -5.33 6.30
C GLY A 181 10.26 -6.06 6.13
N LEU A 182 10.26 -7.38 5.93
CA LEU A 182 9.04 -8.18 5.87
C LEU A 182 8.37 -8.29 7.24
N LEU A 183 7.13 -7.80 7.32
CA LEU A 183 6.33 -7.86 8.54
C LEU A 183 5.65 -9.25 8.68
N PRO A 184 5.73 -9.90 9.85
CA PRO A 184 4.97 -11.12 10.12
C PRO A 184 3.47 -10.88 9.99
N ARG A 185 2.78 -11.79 9.29
CA ARG A 185 1.31 -11.81 9.17
C ARG A 185 0.70 -10.57 8.48
N GLN A 186 1.53 -9.70 7.90
CA GLN A 186 1.12 -8.55 7.11
C GLN A 186 1.76 -8.65 5.72
N PRO A 187 1.11 -9.32 4.75
CA PRO A 187 1.65 -9.41 3.41
C PRO A 187 1.70 -8.02 2.77
N GLN A 188 2.74 -7.77 1.97
CA GLN A 188 2.77 -6.59 1.11
C GLN A 188 1.54 -6.60 0.17
N PRO A 189 0.95 -5.44 -0.13
CA PRO A 189 -0.09 -5.36 -1.13
C PRO A 189 0.46 -5.73 -2.51
N THR A 190 -0.43 -5.98 -3.47
CA THR A 190 -0.02 -5.99 -4.88
C THR A 190 0.37 -4.57 -5.30
N GLN A 191 1.10 -4.43 -6.42
CA GLN A 191 1.40 -3.10 -6.98
C GLN A 191 0.12 -2.28 -7.20
N LYS A 192 -0.96 -2.92 -7.70
CA LYS A 192 -2.24 -2.23 -7.91
C LYS A 192 -2.83 -1.77 -6.57
N GLY A 193 -2.83 -2.65 -5.56
CA GLY A 193 -3.30 -2.33 -4.22
C GLY A 193 -2.57 -1.12 -3.63
N PHE A 194 -1.25 -1.11 -3.72
CA PHE A 194 -0.43 0.02 -3.29
C PHE A 194 -0.80 1.31 -4.03
N ASP A 195 -0.84 1.29 -5.37
CA ASP A 195 -1.20 2.45 -6.18
C ASP A 195 -2.58 3.03 -5.81
N SER A 196 -3.57 2.17 -5.58
CA SER A 196 -4.93 2.57 -5.17
C SER A 196 -4.91 3.32 -3.83
N GLN A 197 -4.20 2.77 -2.84
CA GLN A 197 -4.10 3.37 -1.50
C GLN A 197 -3.28 4.66 -1.53
N LEU A 198 -2.19 4.70 -2.30
CA LEU A 198 -1.37 5.89 -2.49
C LEU A 198 -2.18 7.02 -3.12
N ALA A 199 -2.92 6.76 -4.21
CA ALA A 199 -3.77 7.75 -4.84
C ALA A 199 -4.86 8.26 -3.89
N LEU A 200 -5.44 7.38 -3.06
CA LEU A 200 -6.40 7.76 -2.03
C LEU A 200 -5.78 8.69 -0.97
N GLN A 201 -4.59 8.37 -0.47
CA GLN A 201 -3.87 9.22 0.50
C GLN A 201 -3.58 10.59 -0.11
N LEU A 202 -2.99 10.64 -1.31
CA LEU A 202 -2.70 11.90 -2.01
C LEU A 202 -3.95 12.76 -2.27
N ARG A 203 -5.14 12.15 -2.40
CA ARG A 203 -6.41 12.89 -2.54
C ARG A 203 -6.83 13.65 -1.28
N GLN A 204 -6.40 13.19 -0.11
CA GLN A 204 -6.75 13.76 1.19
C GLN A 204 -5.78 14.86 1.63
N LEU A 205 -4.63 14.98 0.96
CA LEU A 205 -3.63 16.00 1.23
C LEU A 205 -3.96 17.32 0.52
N ASP A 206 -3.70 18.41 1.21
CA ASP A 206 -3.72 19.79 0.74
C ASP A 206 -2.36 20.15 0.11
N PRO A 207 -2.29 20.46 -1.19
CA PRO A 207 -1.06 20.85 -1.89
C PRO A 207 -0.38 22.11 -1.34
N GLU A 208 -1.15 23.01 -0.70
CA GLU A 208 -0.62 24.28 -0.16
C GLU A 208 0.13 24.08 1.17
N ARG A 209 0.03 22.89 1.77
CA ARG A 209 0.69 22.54 3.03
C ARG A 209 1.82 21.55 2.80
N PRO A 210 2.95 21.65 3.53
CA PRO A 210 4.00 20.66 3.50
C PRO A 210 3.50 19.24 3.76
N VAL A 211 4.10 18.26 3.09
CA VAL A 211 3.84 16.84 3.30
C VAL A 211 5.12 16.15 3.77
N TYR A 212 5.11 15.60 4.97
CA TYR A 212 6.21 14.83 5.51
C TYR A 212 6.20 13.40 4.95
N ILE A 213 7.36 12.92 4.53
CA ILE A 213 7.53 11.61 3.91
C ILE A 213 8.89 11.04 4.26
N GLU A 214 9.01 9.73 4.41
CA GLU A 214 10.30 9.08 4.63
C GLU A 214 11.10 8.90 3.32
N ALA A 215 12.42 9.01 3.43
CA ALA A 215 13.33 8.80 2.31
C ALA A 215 13.40 7.31 1.93
N GLU A 216 12.57 6.89 0.98
CA GLU A 216 12.61 5.54 0.42
C GLU A 216 13.38 5.45 -0.89
N SER A 217 13.84 4.23 -1.19
CA SER A 217 14.37 3.91 -2.52
C SER A 217 13.23 3.82 -3.55
N LYS A 218 13.56 3.71 -4.84
CA LYS A 218 12.55 3.53 -5.90
C LYS A 218 11.67 2.29 -5.67
N ARG A 219 12.14 1.34 -4.84
CA ARG A 219 11.40 0.14 -4.47
C ARG A 219 11.33 -0.03 -2.96
N ILE A 220 10.15 -0.46 -2.49
CA ILE A 220 9.93 -0.88 -1.11
C ILE A 220 9.55 -2.36 -1.18
N GLY A 221 10.51 -3.24 -0.93
CA GLY A 221 10.33 -4.68 -1.16
C GLY A 221 9.93 -4.98 -2.62
N GLN A 222 8.70 -5.46 -2.81
CA GLN A 222 8.18 -5.78 -4.15
C GLN A 222 7.50 -4.60 -4.84
N ILE A 223 7.15 -3.56 -4.09
CA ILE A 223 6.47 -2.36 -4.60
C ILE A 223 7.47 -1.44 -5.30
N ALA A 224 7.10 -0.95 -6.48
CA ALA A 224 7.78 0.15 -7.15
C ALA A 224 7.02 1.45 -6.91
N LEU A 225 7.73 2.51 -6.53
CA LEU A 225 7.14 3.84 -6.40
C LEU A 225 6.89 4.46 -7.79
N PRO A 226 5.81 5.26 -7.96
CA PRO A 226 5.61 6.04 -9.17
C PRO A 226 6.78 6.98 -9.43
N ASP A 227 7.21 7.09 -10.70
CA ASP A 227 8.35 7.92 -11.07
C ASP A 227 8.16 9.40 -10.68
N ALA A 228 6.94 9.92 -10.79
CA ALA A 228 6.60 11.28 -10.41
C ALA A 228 6.76 11.51 -8.91
N LEU A 229 6.32 10.57 -8.07
CA LEU A 229 6.50 10.63 -6.62
C LEU A 229 7.98 10.54 -6.27
N PHE A 230 8.71 9.58 -6.84
CA PHE A 230 10.12 9.40 -6.59
C PHE A 230 10.93 10.66 -6.93
N LYS A 231 10.64 11.28 -8.10
CA LYS A 231 11.26 12.54 -8.52
C LYS A 231 10.90 13.70 -7.57
N ALA A 232 9.63 13.83 -7.19
CA ALA A 232 9.18 14.89 -6.29
C ALA A 232 9.85 14.78 -4.90
N MET A 233 9.99 13.56 -4.37
CA MET A 233 10.75 13.31 -3.14
C MET A 233 12.21 13.74 -3.28
N HIS A 234 12.88 13.41 -4.38
CA HIS A 234 14.30 13.74 -4.58
C HIS A 234 14.57 15.25 -4.68
N GLN A 235 13.53 16.03 -5.04
CA GLN A 235 13.56 17.49 -5.11
C GLN A 235 13.11 18.16 -3.80
N GLY A 236 12.54 17.40 -2.87
CA GLY A 236 11.99 17.88 -1.61
C GLY A 236 13.04 18.39 -0.64
N GLU A 237 12.58 19.14 0.36
CA GLU A 237 13.43 19.63 1.44
C GLU A 237 13.82 18.48 2.36
N CYS A 238 15.11 18.33 2.65
CA CYS A 238 15.60 17.21 3.45
C CYS A 238 15.67 17.58 4.93
N LEU A 239 15.22 16.67 5.79
CA LEU A 239 15.31 16.74 7.25
C LEU A 239 16.14 15.54 7.71
N ARG A 240 17.38 15.77 8.16
CA ARG A 240 18.31 14.68 8.50
C ARG A 240 18.23 14.36 9.98
N LEU A 241 17.79 13.14 10.29
CA LEU A 241 17.71 12.64 11.65
C LEU A 241 19.09 12.15 12.10
N GLU A 242 19.61 12.74 13.16
CA GLU A 242 20.81 12.30 13.87
C GLU A 242 20.40 11.60 15.16
N VAL A 243 20.68 10.30 15.26
CA VAL A 243 20.31 9.45 16.40
C VAL A 243 21.55 8.64 16.82
N PRO A 244 21.89 8.60 18.13
CA PRO A 244 23.00 7.77 18.62
C PRO A 244 22.84 6.30 18.21
N LEU A 245 23.95 5.64 17.85
CA LEU A 245 23.95 4.23 17.45
C LEU A 245 23.30 3.32 18.51
N ALA A 246 23.62 3.53 19.79
CA ALA A 246 23.04 2.75 20.89
C ALA A 246 21.50 2.86 20.94
N GLU A 247 20.95 4.05 20.67
CA GLU A 247 19.50 4.25 20.63
C GLU A 247 18.86 3.59 19.40
N ARG A 248 19.54 3.60 18.25
CA ARG A 248 19.11 2.90 17.04
C ARG A 248 19.08 1.39 17.28
N VAL A 249 20.11 0.83 17.93
CA VAL A 249 20.19 -0.59 18.29
C VAL A 249 19.04 -0.97 19.23
N ARG A 250 18.87 -0.24 20.34
CA ARG A 250 17.76 -0.45 21.29
C ARG A 250 16.40 -0.43 20.58
N PHE A 251 16.18 0.58 19.75
CA PHE A 251 14.92 0.73 19.02
C PHE A 251 14.67 -0.43 18.03
N LEU A 252 15.68 -0.88 17.30
CA LEU A 252 15.51 -1.99 16.36
C LEU A 252 15.23 -3.32 17.07
N LEU A 253 15.78 -3.54 18.26
CA LEU A 253 15.43 -4.72 19.08
C LEU A 253 13.96 -4.69 19.53
N GLU A 254 13.37 -3.50 19.72
CA GLU A 254 11.95 -3.34 20.02
C GLU A 254 11.08 -3.52 18.77
N ASP A 255 11.44 -2.88 17.65
CA ASP A 255 10.60 -2.87 16.43
C ASP A 255 10.65 -4.20 15.65
N TYR A 256 11.68 -5.01 15.90
CA TYR A 256 11.90 -6.32 15.30
C TYR A 256 11.90 -7.46 16.33
N ASP A 257 11.15 -7.30 17.43
CA ASP A 257 11.00 -8.30 18.49
C ASP A 257 10.64 -9.70 17.96
N PHE A 258 9.88 -9.77 16.88
CA PHE A 258 9.51 -11.01 16.20
C PHE A 258 10.72 -11.79 15.64
N TYR A 259 11.81 -11.13 15.25
CA TYR A 259 13.03 -11.84 14.85
C TYR A 259 13.83 -12.35 16.05
N VAL A 260 13.70 -11.70 17.20
CA VAL A 260 14.25 -12.20 18.47
C VAL A 260 13.48 -13.44 18.92
N ALA A 261 12.15 -13.43 18.75
CA ALA A 261 11.27 -14.55 19.08
C ALA A 261 11.36 -15.71 18.07
N GLU A 262 11.69 -15.43 16.80
CA GLU A 262 11.80 -16.43 15.72
C GLU A 262 13.17 -16.34 14.98
N PRO A 263 14.28 -16.78 15.61
CA PRO A 263 15.63 -16.61 15.06
C PRO A 263 15.88 -17.28 13.71
N GLU A 264 15.22 -18.41 13.43
CA GLU A 264 15.34 -19.10 12.14
C GLU A 264 14.82 -18.23 10.98
N ARG A 265 13.74 -17.48 11.22
CA ARG A 265 13.21 -16.53 10.24
C ARG A 265 14.22 -15.41 9.96
N LEU A 266 14.95 -14.95 10.98
CA LEU A 266 16.02 -13.97 10.79
C LEU A 266 17.15 -14.55 9.94
N LEU A 267 17.56 -15.80 10.17
CA LEU A 267 18.58 -16.47 9.35
C LEU A 267 18.17 -16.59 7.88
N GLU A 268 16.90 -16.92 7.60
CA GLU A 268 16.36 -16.94 6.24
C GLU A 268 16.51 -15.57 5.54
N GLN A 269 16.24 -14.48 6.26
CA GLN A 269 16.37 -13.13 5.70
C GLN A 269 17.83 -12.71 5.54
N LEU A 270 18.70 -13.03 6.49
CA LEU A 270 20.13 -12.76 6.38
C LEU A 270 20.75 -13.46 5.17
N ASN A 271 20.24 -14.63 4.77
CA ASN A 271 20.73 -15.35 3.60
C ASN A 271 20.60 -14.55 2.28
N PHE A 272 19.73 -13.55 2.19
CA PHE A 272 19.68 -12.64 1.04
C PHE A 272 20.93 -11.75 0.93
N LEU A 273 21.69 -11.61 2.01
CA LEU A 273 22.93 -10.83 2.08
C LEU A 273 24.18 -11.62 1.67
N LYS A 274 24.06 -12.94 1.39
CA LYS A 274 25.21 -13.83 1.12
C LYS A 274 26.08 -13.41 -0.07
N ASN A 275 25.51 -12.68 -1.02
CA ASN A 275 26.22 -12.20 -2.21
C ASN A 275 26.84 -10.80 -2.00
N LEU A 276 26.51 -10.15 -0.88
CA LEU A 276 26.97 -8.80 -0.53
C LEU A 276 28.10 -8.82 0.51
N HIS A 277 28.22 -9.91 1.27
CA HIS A 277 29.21 -10.08 2.33
C HIS A 277 30.00 -11.38 2.18
N SER A 278 31.17 -11.44 2.82
CA SER A 278 32.00 -12.63 2.80
C SER A 278 31.35 -13.79 3.57
N ARG A 279 31.72 -15.04 3.24
CA ARG A 279 31.25 -16.22 3.96
C ARG A 279 31.57 -16.15 5.45
N ALA A 280 32.77 -15.71 5.82
CA ALA A 280 33.17 -15.56 7.22
C ALA A 280 32.27 -14.57 7.98
N GLN A 281 31.87 -13.47 7.35
CA GLN A 281 30.95 -12.50 7.96
C GLN A 281 29.56 -13.09 8.15
N MET A 282 29.05 -13.81 7.14
CA MET A 282 27.75 -14.50 7.23
C MET A 282 27.74 -15.58 8.32
N ASP A 283 28.83 -16.34 8.46
CA ASP A 283 28.99 -17.34 9.51
C ASP A 283 29.02 -16.68 10.90
N SER A 284 29.74 -15.57 11.05
CA SER A 284 29.78 -14.79 12.30
C SER A 284 28.40 -14.26 12.72
N TRP A 285 27.64 -13.68 11.79
CA TRP A 285 26.26 -13.24 12.08
C TRP A 285 25.34 -14.40 12.45
N THR A 286 25.53 -15.56 11.81
CA THR A 286 24.77 -16.78 12.15
C THR A 286 25.06 -17.24 13.58
N GLU A 287 26.33 -17.18 14.00
CA GLU A 287 26.73 -17.50 15.39
C GLU A 287 26.12 -16.52 16.39
N LEU A 288 26.08 -15.22 16.08
CA LEU A 288 25.43 -14.22 16.94
C LEU A 288 23.93 -14.50 17.12
N VAL A 289 23.22 -14.83 16.03
CA VAL A 289 21.80 -15.21 16.09
C VAL A 289 21.60 -16.43 16.97
N ARG A 290 22.37 -17.51 16.75
CA ARG A 290 22.26 -18.75 17.52
C ARG A 290 22.66 -18.60 18.99
N GLY A 291 23.60 -17.71 19.28
CA GLY A 291 24.03 -17.36 20.62
C GLY A 291 23.12 -16.37 21.36
N GLY A 292 22.03 -15.89 20.72
CA GLY A 292 21.12 -14.90 21.29
C GLY A 292 21.74 -13.50 21.46
N ARG A 293 22.84 -13.23 20.76
CA ARG A 293 23.62 -11.97 20.85
C ARG A 293 23.06 -10.91 19.89
N PHE A 294 21.76 -10.65 19.98
CA PHE A 294 21.04 -9.80 19.03
C PHE A 294 21.49 -8.34 19.04
N GLU A 295 21.82 -7.78 20.21
CA GLU A 295 22.32 -6.40 20.30
C GLU A 295 23.58 -6.20 19.48
N GLN A 296 24.55 -7.12 19.63
CA GLN A 296 25.77 -7.12 18.85
C GLN A 296 25.49 -7.33 17.35
N LEU A 297 24.61 -8.26 17.00
CA LEU A 297 24.23 -8.49 15.60
C LEU A 297 23.65 -7.23 14.96
N VAL A 298 22.73 -6.55 15.64
CA VAL A 298 22.10 -5.32 15.13
C VAL A 298 23.15 -4.23 14.96
N GLN A 299 24.04 -4.05 15.93
CA GLN A 299 25.13 -3.09 15.81
C GLN A 299 26.00 -3.38 14.57
N GLU A 300 26.44 -4.64 14.39
CA GLU A 300 27.27 -5.03 13.25
C GLU A 300 26.54 -4.85 11.91
N LEU A 301 25.26 -5.20 11.83
CA LEU A 301 24.46 -4.98 10.62
C LEU A 301 24.33 -3.49 10.28
N LEU A 302 24.16 -2.62 11.28
CA LEU A 302 24.12 -1.18 11.06
C LEU A 302 25.45 -0.66 10.52
N GLU A 303 26.55 -0.94 11.21
CA GLU A 303 27.88 -0.38 10.89
C GLU A 303 28.46 -0.97 9.59
N GLN A 304 28.24 -2.25 9.32
CA GLN A 304 28.93 -2.97 8.24
C GLN A 304 28.07 -3.10 6.97
N HIS A 305 26.74 -3.00 7.07
CA HIS A 305 25.84 -3.15 5.94
C HIS A 305 24.99 -1.91 5.66
N TYR A 306 24.17 -1.48 6.62
CA TYR A 306 23.16 -0.44 6.35
C TYR A 306 23.74 0.97 6.24
N ASP A 307 24.59 1.39 7.17
CA ASP A 307 25.14 2.76 7.18
C ASP A 307 26.07 3.00 5.98
N PRO A 308 26.96 2.07 5.58
CA PRO A 308 27.76 2.23 4.37
C PRO A 308 26.92 2.32 3.08
N LEU A 309 25.78 1.62 3.00
CA LEU A 309 24.87 1.72 1.86
C LEU A 309 24.08 3.03 1.86
N TYR A 310 23.64 3.47 3.04
CA TYR A 310 22.99 4.76 3.24
C TYR A 310 23.90 5.90 2.78
N HIS A 311 25.14 5.98 3.29
CA HIS A 311 26.08 7.06 2.91
C HIS A 311 26.41 7.08 1.41
N ARG A 312 26.52 5.92 0.75
CA ARG A 312 26.76 5.83 -0.70
C ARG A 312 25.56 6.27 -1.54
N SER A 313 24.34 5.99 -1.09
CA SER A 313 23.11 6.27 -1.84
C SER A 313 22.61 7.71 -1.65
N GLN A 314 22.84 8.30 -0.48
CA GLN A 314 22.38 9.62 -0.09
C GLN A 314 22.91 10.74 -1.00
N GLY A 315 24.23 10.80 -1.24
CA GLY A 315 24.86 11.88 -2.02
C GLY A 315 24.50 11.92 -3.50
N ASN A 316 23.90 10.85 -4.05
CA ASN A 316 23.57 10.76 -5.48
C ASN A 316 22.09 11.01 -5.80
N HIS A 317 21.21 11.00 -4.79
CA HIS A 317 19.77 10.93 -4.98
C HIS A 317 19.04 12.18 -4.50
N TYR A 318 19.36 12.69 -3.31
CA TYR A 318 18.64 13.84 -2.75
C TYR A 318 19.41 15.15 -3.00
N GLN A 319 18.89 15.97 -3.91
CA GLN A 319 19.58 17.17 -4.42
C GLN A 319 19.85 18.23 -3.34
N ARG A 320 19.01 18.26 -2.29
CA ARG A 320 19.07 19.25 -1.20
C ARG A 320 19.63 18.67 0.10
N LEU A 321 20.24 17.49 0.06
CA LEU A 321 20.75 16.84 1.25
C LEU A 321 21.87 17.65 1.94
N ASP A 322 22.71 18.33 1.15
CA ASP A 322 23.77 19.20 1.70
C ASP A 322 23.20 20.43 2.43
N GLN A 323 21.94 20.76 2.18
CA GLN A 323 21.20 21.85 2.83
C GLN A 323 20.19 21.31 3.86
N ALA A 324 20.27 20.02 4.21
CA ALA A 324 19.32 19.41 5.11
C ALA A 324 19.35 20.07 6.50
N LEU A 325 18.18 20.24 7.09
CA LEU A 325 18.07 20.63 8.49
C LEU A 325 18.37 19.41 9.37
N ASP A 326 19.40 19.52 10.19
CA ASP A 326 19.77 18.48 11.15
C ASP A 326 18.83 18.47 12.35
N ILE A 327 18.16 17.35 12.56
CA ILE A 327 17.27 17.09 13.69
C ILE A 327 17.99 16.09 14.59
N ARG A 328 18.54 16.59 15.69
CA ARG A 328 19.21 15.77 16.70
C ARG A 328 18.21 15.19 17.68
N LEU A 329 18.05 13.87 17.66
CA LEU A 329 17.21 13.14 18.58
C LEU A 329 18.09 12.44 19.62
N PRO A 330 18.11 12.89 20.88
CA PRO A 330 18.93 12.26 21.92
C PRO A 330 18.49 10.83 22.23
N ASN A 331 17.21 10.52 22.00
CA ASN A 331 16.63 9.18 22.05
C ASN A 331 15.32 9.15 21.24
N LEU A 332 14.78 7.94 21.04
CA LEU A 332 13.55 7.70 20.29
C LEU A 332 12.31 7.52 21.19
N SER A 333 12.30 8.16 22.37
CA SER A 333 11.14 8.12 23.26
C SER A 333 9.96 8.92 22.67
N PRO A 334 8.71 8.54 22.97
CA PRO A 334 7.53 9.27 22.49
C PRO A 334 7.53 10.76 22.82
N GLY A 335 8.04 11.15 23.99
CA GLY A 335 8.11 12.56 24.41
C GLY A 335 9.07 13.40 23.55
N VAL A 336 10.24 12.85 23.20
CA VAL A 336 11.22 13.53 22.32
C VAL A 336 10.65 13.67 20.91
N LEU A 337 10.04 12.61 20.38
CA LEU A 337 9.43 12.62 19.04
C LEU A 337 8.26 13.60 18.95
N ALA A 338 7.38 13.64 19.95
CA ALA A 338 6.27 14.59 20.01
C ALA A 338 6.76 16.04 20.08
N THR A 339 7.75 16.33 20.93
CA THR A 339 8.35 17.67 21.04
C THR A 339 8.99 18.10 19.72
N THR A 340 9.69 17.17 19.05
CA THR A 340 10.29 17.42 17.74
C THR A 340 9.23 17.70 16.69
N ALA A 341 8.15 16.91 16.64
CA ALA A 341 7.05 17.08 15.70
C ALA A 341 6.36 18.45 15.87
N GLN A 342 6.20 18.93 17.11
CA GLN A 342 5.62 20.25 17.40
C GLN A 342 6.52 21.41 16.97
N ALA A 343 7.84 21.22 17.00
CA ALA A 343 8.81 22.25 16.59
C ALA A 343 8.93 22.39 15.06
N LEU A 344 8.42 21.41 14.31
CA LEU A 344 8.46 21.42 12.85
C LEU A 344 7.29 22.22 12.26
N PRO A 345 7.51 22.97 11.16
CA PRO A 345 6.51 23.89 10.61
C PRO A 345 5.35 23.18 9.89
N HIS A 346 4.16 23.80 9.97
CA HIS A 346 2.89 23.27 9.45
C HIS A 346 2.66 23.43 7.95
#